data_AF-A0A316WH12-F1
#
_entry.id   AF-A0A316WH12-F1
#
_cell.length_a   1.000
_cell.length_b   1.000
_cell.length_c   1.000
_cell.angle_alpha   90.00
_cell.angle_beta   90.00
_cell.angle_gamma   90.00
#
_symmetry.space_group_name_H-M   'P 1'
#
loop_
_entity.id
_entity.type
_entity.pdbx_description
1 polymer ?
#
loop_
_entity_poly.entity_id
_entity_poly.type
_entity_poly.pdbx_seq_one_letter_code
_entity_poly.pdbx_strand_id
1 'polypeptide(L)'
;MKNKLRKIVVDHKEYLYLVTDKYHHGTETNTLTVKIFVSGNKQSPLIIDFLTFDDYIMGQPLKSGISLVNNITDSIEIVNMNEPKYIRQLIVQGLKNGWIGENMMERQNGLNYLKELGFEIEKLQP
;
A
#
# COMPACT_ATOMS: atom_id res chain seq x y z
N MET A 1 9.52 -4.45 15.77
CA MET A 1 8.40 -5.39 16.03
C MET A 1 8.46 -6.51 14.98
N LYS A 2 8.27 -7.78 15.37
CA LYS A 2 8.21 -8.90 14.40
C LYS A 2 7.12 -8.62 13.36
N ASN A 3 7.47 -8.67 12.07
CA ASN A 3 6.53 -8.53 10.95
C ASN A 3 5.50 -9.67 10.98
N LYS A 4 4.40 -9.48 11.71
CA LYS A 4 3.32 -10.44 11.78
C LYS A 4 2.46 -10.31 10.53
N LEU A 5 2.33 -11.40 9.77
CA LEU A 5 1.36 -11.50 8.69
C LEU A 5 -0.04 -11.29 9.27
N ARG A 6 -0.76 -10.32 8.70
CA ARG A 6 -2.17 -10.00 9.01
C ARG A 6 -3.05 -10.72 8.00
N LYS A 7 -4.29 -11.05 8.41
CA LYS A 7 -5.29 -11.72 7.58
C LYS A 7 -6.36 -10.73 7.13
N ILE A 8 -6.87 -10.89 5.92
CA ILE A 8 -8.03 -10.16 5.41
C ILE A 8 -8.81 -11.04 4.42
N VAL A 9 -10.14 -10.92 4.39
CA VAL A 9 -10.99 -11.58 3.40
C VAL A 9 -11.49 -10.53 2.41
N VAL A 10 -11.27 -10.76 1.12
CA VAL A 10 -11.75 -9.92 0.03
C VAL A 10 -12.45 -10.82 -0.97
N ASP A 11 -13.70 -10.51 -1.30
CA ASP A 11 -14.53 -11.25 -2.26
C ASP A 11 -14.47 -12.78 -2.04
N HIS A 12 -14.71 -13.20 -0.79
CA HIS A 12 -14.70 -14.59 -0.31
C HIS A 12 -13.36 -15.34 -0.39
N LYS A 13 -12.26 -14.66 -0.75
CA LYS A 13 -10.91 -15.21 -0.74
C LYS A 13 -10.12 -14.70 0.46
N GLU A 14 -9.39 -15.59 1.13
CA GLU A 14 -8.50 -15.23 2.24
C GLU A 14 -7.15 -14.78 1.69
N TYR A 15 -6.67 -13.63 2.17
CA TYR A 15 -5.36 -13.08 1.87
C TYR A 15 -4.55 -12.89 3.15
N LEU A 16 -3.23 -12.98 3.00
CA LEU A 16 -2.26 -12.62 4.02
C LEU A 16 -1.51 -11.38 3.56
N TYR A 17 -1.21 -10.45 4.46
CA TYR A 17 -0.42 -9.27 4.10
C TYR A 17 0.52 -8.83 5.21
N LEU A 18 1.54 -8.08 4.82
CA LEU A 18 2.42 -7.35 5.72
C LEU A 18 2.72 -5.96 5.15
N VAL A 19 2.99 -5.03 6.07
CA VAL A 19 3.37 -3.66 5.76
C VAL A 19 4.72 -3.42 6.42
N THR A 20 5.70 -3.00 5.65
CA THR A 20 7.06 -2.68 6.10
C THR A 20 7.50 -1.37 5.50
N ASP A 21 8.45 -0.71 6.12
CA ASP A 21 9.02 0.54 5.64
C ASP A 21 10.55 0.51 5.75
N LYS A 22 11.21 1.26 4.87
CA LYS A 22 12.65 1.43 4.86
C LYS A 22 12.99 2.88 4.55
N TYR A 23 13.65 3.53 5.49
CA TYR A 23 14.25 4.84 5.30
C TYR A 23 15.51 4.74 4.43
N HIS A 24 15.69 5.71 3.53
CA HIS A 24 16.85 5.83 2.66
C HIS A 24 17.68 7.04 3.09
N HIS A 25 18.77 6.78 3.82
CA HIS A 25 19.69 7.81 4.27
C HIS A 25 20.30 8.57 3.08
N GLY A 26 20.37 9.90 3.19
CA GLY A 26 20.97 10.77 2.18
C GLY A 26 20.02 11.27 1.09
N THR A 27 18.79 10.75 1.04
CA THR A 27 17.73 11.23 0.12
C THR A 27 16.49 11.75 0.84
N GLU A 28 16.43 11.64 2.18
CA GLU A 28 15.25 12.01 2.98
C GLU A 28 13.95 11.35 2.48
N THR A 29 14.08 10.15 1.89
CA THR A 29 12.95 9.37 1.38
C THR A 29 12.75 8.09 2.15
N ASN A 30 11.53 7.56 2.05
CA ASN A 30 11.15 6.32 2.67
C ASN A 30 10.33 5.49 1.69
N THR A 31 10.60 4.18 1.63
CA THR A 31 9.75 3.24 0.89
C THR A 31 8.93 2.41 1.86
N LEU A 32 7.61 2.62 1.85
CA LEU A 32 6.66 1.68 2.44
C LEU A 32 6.33 0.59 1.43
N THR A 33 6.50 -0.67 1.80
CA THR A 33 6.14 -1.84 1.00
C THR A 33 4.94 -2.54 1.61
N VAL A 34 3.90 -2.71 0.82
CA VAL A 34 2.79 -3.63 1.11
C VAL A 34 3.03 -4.91 0.31
N LYS A 35 3.08 -6.05 1.00
CA LYS A 35 3.19 -7.37 0.36
C LYS A 35 1.97 -8.20 0.71
N ILE A 36 1.25 -8.66 -0.32
CA ILE A 36 0.00 -9.40 -0.20
C ILE A 36 0.18 -10.78 -0.85
N PHE A 37 -0.38 -11.80 -0.22
CA PHE A 37 -0.37 -13.19 -0.65
C PHE A 37 -1.79 -13.74 -0.64
N VAL A 38 -2.11 -14.67 -1.53
CA VAL A 38 -3.29 -15.52 -1.36
C VAL A 38 -2.99 -16.52 -0.24
N SER A 39 -3.94 -16.75 0.66
CA SER A 39 -3.75 -17.75 1.72
C SER A 39 -3.51 -19.13 1.12
N GLY A 40 -2.49 -19.83 1.61
CA GLY A 40 -2.02 -21.10 1.03
C GLY A 40 -1.02 -20.97 -0.13
N ASN A 41 -0.87 -19.79 -0.76
CA ASN A 41 0.13 -19.55 -1.80
C ASN A 41 0.97 -18.28 -1.52
N LYS A 42 2.23 -18.49 -1.11
CA LYS A 42 3.18 -17.40 -0.82
C LYS A 42 4.20 -17.12 -1.92
N GLN A 43 4.17 -17.85 -3.04
CA GLN A 43 5.23 -17.79 -4.06
C GLN A 43 5.08 -16.59 -5.01
N SER A 44 3.85 -16.09 -5.18
CA SER A 44 3.47 -15.07 -6.16
C SER A 44 2.81 -13.85 -5.49
N PRO A 45 3.49 -13.14 -4.57
CA PRO A 45 2.91 -11.99 -3.91
C PRO A 45 2.67 -10.82 -4.87
N LEU A 46 1.62 -10.06 -4.58
CA LEU A 46 1.52 -8.67 -5.03
C LEU A 46 2.42 -7.82 -4.13
N ILE A 47 3.37 -7.12 -4.72
CA ILE A 47 4.30 -6.22 -4.03
C ILE A 47 4.06 -4.80 -4.53
N ILE A 48 3.70 -3.90 -3.61
CA ILE A 48 3.38 -2.51 -3.91
C ILE A 48 4.31 -1.63 -3.07
N ASP A 49 5.13 -0.83 -3.74
CA ASP A 49 6.10 0.06 -3.12
C ASP A 49 5.64 1.52 -3.23
N PHE A 50 5.58 2.21 -2.10
CA PHE A 50 5.24 3.62 -1.97
C PHE A 50 6.52 4.37 -1.58
N LEU A 51 7.18 4.97 -2.58
CA LEU A 51 8.30 5.88 -2.33
C LEU A 51 7.74 7.27 -2.04
N THR A 52 8.06 7.79 -0.85
CA THR A 52 7.64 9.11 -0.40
C THR A 52 8.81 9.87 0.22
N PHE A 53 8.65 11.16 0.51
CA PHE A 53 9.49 11.80 1.52
C PHE A 53 9.31 11.09 2.88
N ASP A 54 10.31 11.21 3.74
CA ASP A 54 10.23 10.86 5.15
C ASP A 54 10.01 12.15 5.93
N ASP A 55 8.83 12.32 6.54
CA ASP A 55 8.55 13.52 7.32
C ASP A 55 9.42 13.54 8.58
N TYR A 56 10.09 14.65 8.85
CA TYR A 56 11.01 14.75 9.99
C TYR A 56 10.33 14.45 11.35
N ILE A 57 9.03 14.72 11.47
CA ILE A 57 8.25 14.55 12.70
C ILE A 57 7.43 13.26 12.65
N MET A 58 6.74 13.00 11.54
CA MET A 58 5.80 11.88 11.40
C MET A 58 6.44 10.61 10.85
N GLY A 59 7.66 10.69 10.33
CA GLY A 59 8.32 9.62 9.57
C GLY A 59 7.58 9.32 8.27
N GLN A 60 7.46 8.05 7.92
CA GLN A 60 6.75 7.58 6.73
C GLN A 60 5.24 7.99 6.79
N PRO A 61 4.78 8.97 5.98
CA PRO A 61 3.41 9.51 6.06
C PRO A 61 2.32 8.44 5.93
N LEU A 62 2.50 7.47 5.03
CA LEU A 62 1.49 6.41 4.82
C LEU A 62 1.48 5.35 5.92
N LYS A 63 2.44 5.37 6.85
CA LYS A 63 2.48 4.51 8.04
C LYS A 63 1.82 5.19 9.25
N SER A 64 2.04 6.49 9.39
CA SER A 64 1.50 7.31 10.49
C SER A 64 0.08 7.79 10.22
N GLY A 65 -0.27 7.98 8.95
CA GLY A 65 -1.55 8.51 8.51
C GLY A 65 -1.38 9.93 7.96
N ILE A 66 -1.91 10.20 6.78
CA ILE A 66 -1.87 11.52 6.15
C ILE A 66 -3.24 11.88 5.56
N SER A 67 -3.65 13.15 5.69
CA SER A 67 -4.89 13.65 5.09
C SER A 67 -4.71 13.92 3.60
N LEU A 68 -5.40 13.14 2.76
CA LEU A 68 -5.41 13.29 1.30
C LEU A 68 -6.83 13.62 0.82
N VAL A 69 -6.91 14.45 -0.22
CA VAL A 69 -8.17 14.71 -0.94
C VAL A 69 -8.45 13.52 -1.85
N ASN A 70 -9.68 13.02 -1.84
CA ASN A 70 -10.18 12.01 -2.76
C ASN A 70 -11.18 12.63 -3.74
N ASN A 71 -10.78 12.75 -5.00
CA ASN A 71 -11.55 13.40 -6.05
C ASN A 71 -12.71 12.56 -6.58
N ILE A 72 -12.77 11.26 -6.27
CA ILE A 72 -13.90 10.37 -6.63
C ILE A 72 -15.03 10.50 -5.61
N THR A 73 -14.69 10.62 -4.33
CA THR A 73 -15.69 10.70 -3.24
C THR A 73 -15.98 12.13 -2.77
N ASP A 74 -15.24 13.11 -3.29
CA ASP A 74 -15.30 14.52 -2.88
C ASP A 74 -15.12 14.67 -1.36
N SER A 75 -14.07 14.03 -0.82
CA SER A 75 -13.82 13.98 0.62
C SER A 75 -12.33 14.07 0.98
N ILE A 76 -12.05 14.36 2.25
CA ILE A 76 -10.70 14.28 2.81
C ILE A 76 -10.64 13.05 3.70
N GLU A 77 -9.68 12.16 3.41
CA GLU A 77 -9.47 10.93 4.17
C GLU A 77 -8.10 10.89 4.81
N ILE A 78 -8.02 10.33 6.02
CA ILE A 78 -6.74 9.97 6.64
C ILE A 78 -6.31 8.61 6.10
N VAL A 79 -5.31 8.62 5.22
CA VAL A 79 -4.78 7.44 4.55
C VAL A 79 -3.64 6.84 5.35
N ASN A 80 -3.81 5.58 5.80
CA ASN A 80 -2.82 4.82 6.55
C ASN A 80 -2.79 3.36 6.09
N MET A 81 -1.67 2.89 5.55
CA MET A 81 -1.51 1.54 5.01
C MET A 81 -1.58 0.43 6.07
N ASN A 82 -1.55 0.77 7.36
CA ASN A 82 -1.83 -0.19 8.42
C ASN A 82 -3.33 -0.52 8.57
N GLU A 83 -4.23 0.33 8.06
CA GLU A 83 -5.67 0.11 8.14
C GLU A 83 -6.14 -0.91 7.09
N PRO A 84 -6.91 -1.94 7.50
CA PRO A 84 -7.38 -2.99 6.58
C PRO A 84 -8.18 -2.48 5.37
N LYS A 85 -8.87 -1.33 5.48
CA LYS A 85 -9.68 -0.77 4.40
C LYS A 85 -8.85 -0.43 3.16
N TYR A 86 -7.65 0.14 3.33
CA TYR A 86 -6.76 0.46 2.22
C TYR A 86 -6.13 -0.81 1.64
N ILE A 87 -5.79 -1.79 2.48
CA ILE A 87 -5.31 -3.09 2.00
C ILE A 87 -6.35 -3.78 1.12
N ARG A 88 -7.63 -3.72 1.48
CA ARG A 88 -8.73 -4.22 0.65
C ARG A 88 -8.75 -3.51 -0.72
N GLN A 89 -8.62 -2.20 -0.75
CA GLN A 89 -8.60 -1.42 -2.00
C GLN A 89 -7.39 -1.79 -2.87
N LEU A 90 -6.20 -1.96 -2.28
CA LEU A 90 -5.00 -2.40 -3.00
C LEU A 90 -5.15 -3.80 -3.60
N ILE A 91 -5.79 -4.73 -2.87
CA ILE A 91 -6.11 -6.07 -3.39
C ILE A 91 -7.01 -5.95 -4.62
N VAL A 92 -8.11 -5.20 -4.51
CA VAL A 92 -9.06 -5.01 -5.62
C VAL A 92 -8.38 -4.38 -6.83
N GLN A 93 -7.52 -3.37 -6.62
CA GLN A 93 -6.79 -2.72 -7.71
C GLN A 93 -5.75 -3.66 -8.33
N GLY A 94 -5.04 -4.45 -7.53
CA GLY A 94 -4.10 -5.46 -8.03
C GLY A 94 -4.78 -6.52 -8.89
N LEU A 95 -5.98 -6.98 -8.49
CA LEU A 95 -6.80 -7.89 -9.29
C LEU A 95 -7.18 -7.28 -10.65
N LYS A 96 -7.59 -5.99 -10.66
CA LYS A 96 -7.87 -5.26 -11.91
C LYS A 96 -6.63 -5.11 -12.79
N ASN A 97 -5.46 -4.97 -12.19
CA ASN A 97 -4.18 -4.81 -12.87
C ASN A 97 -3.57 -6.17 -13.30
N GLY A 98 -4.30 -7.28 -13.17
CA GLY A 98 -3.91 -8.60 -13.68
C GLY A 98 -3.24 -9.52 -12.67
N TRP A 99 -3.18 -9.15 -11.39
CA TRP A 99 -2.75 -10.08 -10.34
C TRP A 99 -3.83 -11.11 -10.08
N ILE A 100 -3.50 -12.40 -10.10
CA ILE A 100 -4.44 -13.47 -9.73
C ILE A 100 -3.98 -14.28 -8.52
N GLY A 101 -2.84 -13.90 -7.91
CA GLY A 101 -2.29 -14.58 -6.74
C GLY A 101 -1.48 -15.83 -7.05
N GLU A 102 -1.45 -16.27 -8.30
CA GLU A 102 -0.69 -17.42 -8.80
C GLU A 102 0.36 -17.02 -9.84
N ASN A 103 0.23 -15.83 -10.42
CA ASN A 103 1.21 -15.26 -11.34
C ASN A 103 2.18 -14.33 -10.63
N MET A 104 3.43 -14.31 -11.09
CA MET A 104 4.36 -13.25 -10.72
C MET A 104 3.99 -11.96 -11.46
N MET A 105 4.10 -10.85 -10.74
CA MET A 105 4.03 -9.51 -11.29
C MET A 105 5.25 -8.72 -10.84
N GLU A 106 5.64 -7.74 -11.64
CA GLU A 106 6.62 -6.76 -11.22
C GLU A 106 6.14 -5.98 -10.00
N ARG A 107 7.08 -5.35 -9.29
CA ARG A 107 6.75 -4.46 -8.18
C ARG A 107 5.93 -3.29 -8.71
N GLN A 108 4.82 -3.02 -8.03
CA GLN A 108 3.86 -2.00 -8.42
C GLN A 108 4.20 -0.67 -7.76
N ASN A 109 3.95 0.44 -8.46
CA ASN A 109 4.07 1.78 -7.89
C ASN A 109 2.81 2.10 -7.06
N GLY A 110 2.96 2.22 -5.75
CA GLY A 110 1.86 2.48 -4.83
C GLY A 110 1.24 3.87 -4.94
N LEU A 111 1.99 4.88 -5.38
CA LEU A 111 1.42 6.21 -5.63
C LEU A 111 0.47 6.18 -6.83
N ASN A 112 0.76 5.37 -7.86
CA ASN A 112 -0.18 5.15 -8.97
C ASN A 112 -1.47 4.47 -8.47
N TYR A 113 -1.37 3.51 -7.55
CA TYR A 113 -2.56 2.89 -6.94
C TYR A 113 -3.41 3.92 -6.20
N LEU A 114 -2.80 4.81 -5.40
CA LEU A 114 -3.54 5.88 -4.72
C LEU A 114 -4.22 6.82 -5.70
N LYS A 115 -3.52 7.20 -6.78
CA LYS A 115 -4.07 8.03 -7.85
C LYS A 115 -5.25 7.36 -8.56
N GLU A 116 -5.14 6.07 -8.85
CA GLU A 116 -6.23 5.26 -9.43
C GLU A 116 -7.44 5.13 -8.49
N LEU A 117 -7.22 5.22 -7.17
CA LEU A 117 -8.27 5.27 -6.14
C LEU A 117 -8.83 6.69 -5.93
N GLY A 118 -8.36 7.68 -6.70
CA GLY A 118 -8.85 9.06 -6.68
C GLY A 118 -8.12 10.00 -5.73
N PHE A 119 -7.05 9.55 -5.05
CA PHE A 119 -6.32 10.40 -4.12
C PHE A 119 -5.35 11.34 -4.83
N GLU A 120 -5.27 12.58 -4.34
CA GLU A 120 -4.19 13.50 -4.66
C GLU A 120 -2.90 13.05 -3.96
N ILE A 121 -1.82 12.89 -4.73
CA ILE A 121 -0.56 12.26 -4.28
C ILE A 121 0.62 13.23 -4.26
N GLU A 122 0.42 14.47 -4.67
CA GLU A 122 1.46 15.50 -4.76
C GLU A 122 2.13 15.71 -3.40
N LYS A 123 1.35 15.64 -2.31
CA LYS A 123 1.81 15.70 -0.91
C LYS A 123 2.55 14.44 -0.43
N LEU A 124 2.85 13.48 -1.30
CA LEU A 124 3.60 12.28 -0.96
C LEU A 124 4.88 12.15 -1.77
N GLN A 125 4.98 12.82 -2.91
CA GLN A 125 6.11 12.69 -3.80
C GLN A 125 7.37 13.30 -3.15
N PRO A 126 8.54 12.64 -3.26
CA PRO A 126 9.83 13.20 -2.88
C PRO A 126 10.17 14.51 -3.59
#